data_AF-A0A9P7TRE6-F1
#
_entry.id   AF-A0A9P7TRE6-F1
#
_cell.length_a   1.000
_cell.length_b   1.000
_cell.length_c   1.000
_cell.angle_alpha   90.00
_cell.angle_beta   90.00
_cell.angle_gamma   90.00
#
_symmetry.space_group_name_H-M   'P 1'
#
loop_
_entity.id
_entity.type
_entity.pdbx_description
1 polymer ?
#
loop_
_entity_poly.entity_id
_entity_poly.type
_entity_poly.pdbx_seq_one_letter_code
_entity_poly.pdbx_strand_id
1 'polypeptide(L)'
;MAEKDTQQTAGSGQMAPQQPQRPLAAIPHHQIVHQAIINDLQTTQSTPNSLAWQLGTSANERMGLTMSLISNITLADEDTGHVIAVGLGCSFEKEMFHNSPSKEAYEQAMTNKIAAFCKKRQENESKIQSEGGTPRATEDIVHLLLAAQLADLILSSI
;
A
#
# COMPACT_ATOMS: atom_id res chain seq x y z
N MET A 1 -37.48 -43.88 50.16
CA MET A 1 -37.45 -42.42 50.38
C MET A 1 -36.52 -41.84 49.34
N ALA A 2 -37.03 -40.87 48.58
CA ALA A 2 -36.45 -40.34 47.36
C ALA A 2 -35.54 -39.12 47.63
N GLU A 3 -35.01 -38.58 46.52
CA GLU A 3 -34.31 -37.30 46.29
C GLU A 3 -32.78 -37.40 46.19
N LYS A 4 -32.17 -37.28 44.99
CA LYS A 4 -32.11 -36.18 44.00
C LYS A 4 -31.03 -35.18 44.41
N ASP A 5 -29.98 -35.01 43.59
CA ASP A 5 -29.89 -33.90 42.63
C ASP A 5 -28.55 -33.88 41.85
N THR A 6 -28.64 -33.32 40.64
CA THR A 6 -27.64 -32.56 39.87
C THR A 6 -26.38 -33.25 39.34
N GLN A 7 -26.26 -33.39 38.00
CA GLN A 7 -25.60 -32.43 37.08
C GLN A 7 -24.07 -32.51 37.18
N GLN A 8 -23.26 -32.39 36.14
CA GLN A 8 -23.39 -31.84 34.79
C GLN A 8 -22.09 -32.28 34.09
N THR A 9 -22.12 -32.68 32.82
CA THR A 9 -21.81 -31.77 31.70
C THR A 9 -20.49 -31.02 31.89
N ALA A 10 -19.51 -31.36 31.06
CA ALA A 10 -18.72 -30.42 30.27
C ALA A 10 -17.54 -31.23 29.75
N GLY A 11 -17.50 -31.54 28.48
CA GLY A 11 -17.58 -30.54 27.44
C GLY A 11 -16.19 -30.49 26.85
N SER A 12 -16.06 -31.19 25.73
CA SER A 12 -14.93 -31.18 24.83
C SER A 12 -14.23 -29.83 24.86
N GLY A 13 -12.95 -29.84 25.22
CA GLY A 13 -12.06 -28.69 25.10
C GLY A 13 -11.91 -28.31 23.63
N GLN A 14 -12.89 -27.58 23.10
CA GLN A 14 -12.77 -26.85 21.86
C GLN A 14 -11.85 -25.67 22.15
N MET A 15 -10.55 -25.88 21.95
CA MET A 15 -9.62 -24.77 21.75
C MET A 15 -10.10 -24.03 20.50
N ALA A 16 -10.86 -22.95 20.72
CA ALA A 16 -11.22 -22.04 19.65
C ALA A 16 -9.90 -21.52 19.04
N PRO A 17 -9.72 -21.60 17.71
CA PRO A 17 -8.59 -20.96 17.08
C PRO A 17 -8.72 -19.46 17.34
N GLN A 18 -7.75 -18.91 18.08
CA GLN A 18 -7.59 -17.47 18.22
C GLN A 18 -7.31 -16.91 16.83
N GLN A 19 -8.36 -16.44 16.16
CA GLN A 19 -8.20 -15.63 14.96
C GLN A 19 -7.32 -14.43 15.34
N PRO A 20 -6.23 -14.16 14.62
CA PRO A 20 -5.45 -12.95 14.85
C PRO A 20 -6.39 -11.75 14.81
N GLN A 21 -6.45 -11.00 15.91
CA GLN A 21 -7.17 -9.74 15.97
C GLN A 21 -6.64 -8.85 14.85
N ARG A 22 -7.44 -8.75 13.77
CA ARG A 22 -7.23 -7.79 12.70
C ARG A 22 -7.26 -6.39 13.35
N PRO A 23 -6.22 -5.57 13.22
CA PRO A 23 -6.18 -4.23 13.83
C PRO A 23 -7.40 -3.41 13.41
N LEU A 24 -8.01 -2.72 14.38
CA LEU A 24 -9.16 -1.85 14.17
C LEU A 24 -8.81 -0.67 13.24
N ALA A 25 -9.55 -0.60 12.12
CA ALA A 25 -10.06 0.60 11.46
C ALA A 25 -9.13 1.83 11.28
N ALA A 26 -8.01 1.66 10.58
CA ALA A 26 -7.57 2.70 9.64
C ALA A 26 -8.37 2.48 8.34
N ILE A 27 -8.93 3.52 7.71
CA ILE A 27 -9.37 3.37 6.31
C ILE A 27 -8.11 2.94 5.54
N PRO A 28 -8.04 1.70 5.02
CA PRO A 28 -6.81 1.24 4.40
C PRO A 28 -6.59 2.11 3.17
N HIS A 29 -5.40 2.69 3.00
CA HIS A 29 -5.06 3.46 1.78
C HIS A 29 -5.49 2.73 0.51
N HIS A 30 -5.40 1.39 0.55
CA HIS A 30 -5.93 0.47 -0.45
C HIS A 30 -7.38 0.77 -0.86
N GLN A 31 -8.31 0.97 0.07
CA GLN A 31 -9.72 1.20 -0.24
C GLN A 31 -9.94 2.56 -0.90
N ILE A 32 -9.21 3.60 -0.46
CA ILE A 32 -9.28 4.95 -1.05
C ILE A 32 -8.74 4.93 -2.48
N VAL A 33 -7.56 4.32 -2.68
CA VAL A 33 -6.91 4.19 -3.99
C VAL A 33 -7.78 3.36 -4.93
N HIS A 34 -8.30 2.23 -4.46
CA HIS A 34 -9.20 1.38 -5.23
C HIS A 34 -10.45 2.16 -5.68
N GLN A 35 -11.10 2.90 -4.79
CA GLN A 35 -12.29 3.68 -5.15
C GLN A 35 -11.97 4.78 -6.17
N ALA A 36 -10.81 5.46 -6.02
CA ALA A 36 -10.36 6.48 -6.97
C ALA A 36 -10.15 5.90 -8.38
N ILE A 37 -9.47 4.75 -8.48
CA ILE A 37 -9.21 4.07 -9.74
C ILE A 37 -10.49 3.55 -10.39
N ILE A 38 -11.39 2.93 -9.62
CA ILE A 38 -12.66 2.42 -10.16
C ILE A 38 -13.52 3.55 -10.72
N ASN A 39 -13.64 4.67 -9.99
CA ASN A 39 -14.36 5.84 -10.49
C ASN A 39 -13.73 6.37 -11.80
N ASP A 40 -12.40 6.45 -11.85
CA ASP A 40 -11.67 6.93 -13.02
C ASP A 40 -11.84 6.01 -14.25
N LEU A 41 -11.79 4.69 -14.06
CA LEU A 41 -12.03 3.71 -15.13
C LEU A 41 -13.46 3.76 -15.67
N GLN A 42 -14.46 4.00 -14.81
CA GLN A 42 -15.84 4.21 -15.28
C GLN A 42 -15.95 5.45 -16.16
N THR A 43 -15.26 6.54 -15.80
CA THR A 43 -15.22 7.75 -16.63
C THR A 43 -14.47 7.54 -17.94
N THR A 44 -13.39 6.77 -17.91
CA THR A 44 -12.57 6.43 -19.09
C THR A 44 -13.38 5.62 -20.10
N GLN A 45 -14.13 4.62 -19.65
CA GLN A 45 -14.98 3.81 -20.54
C GLN A 45 -16.11 4.60 -21.22
N SER A 46 -16.56 5.69 -20.60
CA SER A 46 -17.63 6.53 -21.12
C SER A 46 -17.12 7.68 -22.01
N THR A 47 -15.80 7.89 -22.07
CA THR A 47 -15.19 9.02 -22.78
C THR A 47 -14.88 8.65 -24.23
N PRO A 48 -15.39 9.40 -25.24
CA PRO A 48 -15.25 9.05 -26.66
C PRO A 48 -13.80 9.00 -27.20
N ASN A 49 -12.83 9.59 -26.49
CA ASN A 49 -11.44 9.73 -26.92
C ASN A 49 -10.45 8.90 -26.10
N SER A 50 -10.92 7.93 -25.31
CA SER A 50 -10.05 7.07 -24.52
C SER A 50 -9.20 6.17 -25.43
N LEU A 51 -7.92 6.07 -25.11
CA LEU A 51 -6.97 5.25 -25.86
C LEU A 51 -7.23 3.77 -25.60
N ALA A 52 -7.01 2.93 -26.62
CA ALA A 52 -7.24 1.48 -26.52
C ALA A 52 -6.47 0.83 -25.36
N TRP A 53 -5.25 1.31 -25.08
CA TRP A 53 -4.44 0.79 -23.97
C TRP A 53 -5.04 1.14 -22.60
N GLN A 54 -5.69 2.31 -22.46
CA GLN A 54 -6.36 2.72 -21.21
C GLN A 54 -7.57 1.83 -20.96
N LEU A 55 -8.35 1.53 -22.01
CA LEU A 55 -9.50 0.63 -21.93
C LEU A 55 -9.10 -0.82 -21.59
N GLY A 56 -7.90 -1.25 -21.99
CA GLY A 56 -7.35 -2.57 -21.71
C GLY A 56 -6.63 -2.69 -20.36
N THR A 57 -6.42 -1.59 -19.62
CA THR A 57 -5.70 -1.61 -18.35
C THR A 57 -6.67 -1.85 -17.19
N SER A 58 -6.36 -2.83 -16.35
CA SER A 58 -7.20 -3.19 -15.21
C SER A 58 -6.96 -2.29 -13.99
N ALA A 59 -7.95 -2.24 -13.09
CA ALA A 59 -7.83 -1.52 -11.82
C ALA A 59 -6.68 -2.06 -10.96
N ASN A 60 -6.43 -3.37 -11.00
CA ASN A 60 -5.41 -4.02 -10.18
C ASN A 60 -3.99 -3.60 -10.59
N GLU A 61 -3.72 -3.50 -11.89
CA GLU A 61 -2.42 -3.03 -12.42
C GLU A 61 -2.14 -1.59 -11.99
N ARG A 62 -3.13 -0.70 -12.15
CA ARG A 62 -3.03 0.71 -11.73
C ARG A 62 -2.79 0.83 -10.23
N MET A 63 -3.50 0.03 -9.44
CA MET A 63 -3.41 0.04 -7.98
C MET A 63 -2.02 -0.39 -7.48
N GLY A 64 -1.39 -1.39 -8.12
CA GLY A 64 -0.06 -1.85 -7.75
C GLY A 64 0.98 -0.72 -7.81
N LEU A 65 1.06 -0.02 -8.94
CA LEU A 65 1.99 1.11 -9.11
C LEU A 65 1.66 2.29 -8.19
N THR A 66 0.36 2.59 -8.01
CA THR A 66 -0.08 3.70 -7.14
C THR A 66 0.29 3.45 -5.68
N MET A 67 0.06 2.23 -5.18
CA MET A 67 0.37 1.88 -3.79
C MET A 67 1.87 1.87 -3.53
N SER A 68 2.68 1.38 -4.49
CA SER A 68 4.14 1.48 -4.44
C SER A 68 4.60 2.94 -4.35
N LEU A 69 4.01 3.84 -5.13
CA LEU A 69 4.32 5.27 -5.08
C LEU A 69 3.95 5.89 -3.72
N ILE A 70 2.73 5.67 -3.22
CA ILE A 70 2.26 6.21 -1.93
C ILE A 70 3.15 5.74 -0.78
N SER A 71 3.52 4.45 -0.78
CA SER A 71 4.43 3.89 0.22
C SER A 71 5.78 4.60 0.19
N ASN A 72 6.38 4.76 -0.99
CA ASN A 72 7.66 5.44 -1.13
C ASN A 72 7.60 6.93 -0.75
N ILE A 73 6.50 7.65 -1.04
CA ILE A 73 6.32 9.04 -0.58
C ILE A 73 6.32 9.11 0.94
N THR A 74 5.53 8.25 1.58
CA THR A 74 5.39 8.20 3.04
C THR A 74 6.72 7.87 3.73
N LEU A 75 7.53 6.99 3.14
CA LEU A 75 8.82 6.58 3.71
C LEU A 75 9.95 7.57 3.43
N ALA A 76 9.89 8.31 2.32
CA ALA A 76 10.91 9.28 1.95
C ALA A 76 10.76 10.62 2.67
N ASP A 77 9.61 10.86 3.29
CA ASP A 77 9.25 12.14 3.89
C ASP A 77 8.33 11.91 5.10
N GLU A 78 8.93 11.83 6.29
CA GLU A 78 8.20 11.58 7.54
C GLU A 78 7.21 12.71 7.90
N ASP A 79 7.42 13.92 7.38
CA ASP A 79 6.52 15.07 7.57
C ASP A 79 5.30 15.01 6.64
N THR A 80 5.43 14.28 5.51
CA THR A 80 4.33 14.07 4.58
C THR A 80 3.32 13.09 5.18
N GLY A 81 2.32 13.65 5.87
CA GLY A 81 1.23 12.88 6.46
C GLY A 81 0.55 11.95 5.45
N HIS A 82 0.16 10.76 5.91
CA HIS A 82 -0.38 9.68 5.08
C HIS A 82 -1.52 10.10 4.12
N VAL A 83 -2.41 10.98 4.55
CA VAL A 83 -3.53 11.49 3.72
C VAL A 83 -3.01 12.30 2.53
N ILE A 84 -1.95 13.10 2.73
CA ILE A 84 -1.30 13.88 1.68
C ILE A 84 -0.60 12.95 0.70
N ALA A 85 0.12 11.93 1.21
CA ALA A 85 0.80 10.94 0.36
C ALA A 85 -0.19 10.21 -0.57
N VAL A 86 -1.35 9.78 -0.05
CA VAL A 86 -2.41 9.17 -0.87
C VAL A 86 -2.93 10.14 -1.93
N GLY A 87 -3.21 11.39 -1.55
CA GLY A 87 -3.67 12.42 -2.49
C GLY A 87 -2.67 12.68 -3.62
N LEU A 88 -1.38 12.80 -3.28
CA LEU A 88 -0.30 13.00 -4.26
C LEU A 88 -0.15 11.79 -5.18
N GLY A 89 -0.16 10.57 -4.64
CA GLY A 89 -0.03 9.34 -5.40
C GLY A 89 -1.17 9.14 -6.40
N CYS A 90 -2.42 9.28 -5.95
CA CYS A 90 -3.59 9.16 -6.81
C CYS A 90 -3.65 10.26 -7.88
N SER A 91 -3.27 11.49 -7.54
CA SER A 91 -3.28 12.60 -8.50
C SER A 91 -2.25 12.41 -9.61
N PHE A 92 -1.02 12.04 -9.22
CA PHE A 92 0.04 11.76 -10.18
C PHE A 92 -0.30 10.56 -11.07
N GLU A 93 -0.80 9.48 -10.50
CA GLU A 93 -1.20 8.31 -11.27
C GLU A 93 -2.27 8.65 -12.30
N LYS A 94 -3.32 9.37 -11.87
CA LYS A 94 -4.41 9.78 -12.77
C LYS A 94 -3.89 10.66 -13.90
N GLU A 95 -3.03 11.62 -13.59
CA GLU A 95 -2.43 12.50 -14.58
C GLU A 95 -1.63 11.72 -15.64
N MET A 96 -0.76 10.79 -15.20
CA MET A 96 0.04 9.98 -16.11
C MET A 96 -0.84 9.01 -16.90
N PHE A 97 -1.87 8.44 -16.29
CA PHE A 97 -2.78 7.53 -16.98
C PHE A 97 -3.50 8.21 -18.15
N HIS A 98 -3.96 9.47 -17.97
CA HIS A 98 -4.69 10.19 -19.01
C HIS A 98 -3.79 10.87 -20.06
N ASN A 99 -2.60 11.31 -19.67
CA ASN A 99 -1.72 12.09 -20.56
C ASN A 99 -0.65 11.25 -21.27
N SER A 100 -0.36 10.03 -20.82
CA SER A 100 0.64 9.20 -21.48
C SER A 100 0.17 8.69 -22.85
N PRO A 101 1.04 8.72 -23.87
CA PRO A 101 0.69 8.27 -25.22
C PRO A 101 0.56 6.74 -25.34
N SER A 102 1.15 5.99 -24.42
CA SER A 102 1.14 4.53 -24.39
C SER A 102 1.18 4.00 -22.96
N LYS A 103 0.82 2.71 -22.78
CA LYS A 103 0.93 2.00 -21.50
C LYS A 103 2.36 2.00 -20.98
N GLU A 104 3.33 1.70 -21.85
CA GLU A 104 4.76 1.69 -21.50
C GLU A 104 5.23 3.08 -21.01
N ALA A 105 4.81 4.17 -21.67
CA ALA A 105 5.14 5.52 -21.23
C ALA A 105 4.54 5.85 -19.85
N TYR A 106 3.31 5.39 -19.58
CA TYR A 106 2.68 5.49 -18.26
C TYR A 106 3.45 4.71 -17.19
N GLU A 107 3.77 3.43 -17.46
CA GLU A 107 4.49 2.56 -16.53
C GLU A 107 5.89 3.10 -16.24
N GLN A 108 6.59 3.60 -17.28
CA GLN A 108 7.90 4.22 -17.12
C GLN A 108 7.82 5.49 -16.28
N ALA A 109 6.80 6.34 -16.47
CA ALA A 109 6.61 7.55 -15.67
C ALA A 109 6.34 7.22 -14.19
N MET A 110 5.48 6.23 -13.93
CA MET A 110 5.22 5.73 -12.58
C MET A 110 6.50 5.19 -11.93
N THR A 111 7.22 4.31 -12.65
CA THR A 111 8.47 3.70 -12.19
C THR A 111 9.53 4.75 -11.87
N ASN A 112 9.70 5.75 -12.74
CA ASN A 112 10.64 6.86 -12.52
C ASN A 112 10.28 7.66 -11.26
N LYS A 113 8.99 7.92 -11.03
CA LYS A 113 8.55 8.64 -9.83
C LYS A 113 8.78 7.83 -8.55
N ILE A 114 8.49 6.53 -8.60
CA ILE A 114 8.76 5.60 -7.50
C ILE A 114 10.27 5.58 -7.19
N ALA A 115 11.11 5.42 -8.22
CA ALA A 115 12.57 5.40 -8.06
C ALA A 115 13.12 6.70 -7.46
N ALA A 116 12.55 7.87 -7.82
CA ALA A 116 12.95 9.15 -7.26
C ALA A 116 12.70 9.23 -5.73
N PHE A 117 11.54 8.76 -5.26
CA PHE A 117 11.26 8.70 -3.83
C PHE A 117 12.05 7.60 -3.11
N CYS A 118 12.31 6.47 -3.76
CA CYS A 118 13.19 5.43 -3.23
C CYS A 118 14.62 5.96 -3.01
N LYS A 119 15.15 6.73 -3.97
CA LYS A 119 16.45 7.40 -3.83
C LYS A 119 16.44 8.43 -2.69
N LYS A 120 15.41 9.27 -2.60
CA LYS A 120 15.26 10.25 -1.50
C LYS A 120 15.22 9.56 -0.13
N ARG A 121 14.53 8.42 -0.01
CA ARG A 121 14.55 7.57 1.19
C ARG A 121 15.96 7.08 1.54
N GLN A 122 16.70 6.53 0.57
CA GLN A 122 18.08 6.04 0.80
C GLN A 122 19.03 7.15 1.26
N GLU A 123 18.89 8.35 0.71
CA GLU A 123 19.68 9.53 1.11
C GLU A 123 19.36 9.96 2.55
N ASN A 124 18.08 9.90 2.94
CA ASN A 124 17.64 10.26 4.30
C ASN A 124 18.12 9.23 5.34
N GLU A 125 18.06 7.94 5.02
CA GLU A 125 18.59 6.86 5.88
C GLU A 125 20.11 6.98 6.06
N SER A 126 20.85 7.25 4.99
CA SER A 126 22.31 7.42 5.02
C SER A 126 22.74 8.60 5.90
N LYS A 127 21.93 9.67 5.94
CA LYS A 127 22.17 10.84 6.79
C LYS A 127 22.01 10.50 8.27
N ILE A 128 20.97 9.74 8.63
CA ILE A 128 20.69 9.32 10.01
C ILE A 128 21.77 8.35 10.54
N GLN A 129 22.34 7.49 9.68
CA GLN A 129 23.42 6.60 10.09
C GLN A 129 24.77 7.32 10.27
N SER A 130 25.02 8.42 9.54
CA SER A 130 26.27 9.17 9.61
C SER A 130 26.34 10.11 10.82
N GLU A 131 25.20 10.56 11.34
CA GLU A 131 25.10 11.40 12.53
C GLU A 131 24.66 10.48 13.68
N GLY A 132 25.55 10.07 14.58
CA GLY A 132 25.31 9.08 15.64
C GLY A 132 24.13 9.39 16.58
N GLY A 133 22.90 9.25 16.09
CA GLY A 133 21.64 9.54 16.74
C GLY A 133 21.12 8.29 17.45
N THR A 134 21.03 8.37 18.76
CA THR A 134 20.57 7.35 19.70
C THR A 134 19.32 6.57 19.25
N PRO A 135 19.29 5.24 19.45
CA PRO A 135 18.18 4.37 19.04
C PRO A 135 17.02 4.49 20.03
N ARG A 136 15.90 5.08 19.62
CA ARG A 136 14.67 4.97 20.41
C ARG A 136 13.36 4.91 19.61
N ALA A 137 13.45 4.73 18.30
CA ALA A 137 12.28 4.49 17.42
C ALA A 137 12.60 3.49 16.29
N THR A 138 13.70 2.74 16.42
CA THR A 138 14.27 1.95 15.31
C THR A 138 13.60 0.60 15.09
N GLU A 139 12.87 0.02 16.04
CA GLU A 139 12.33 -1.33 15.84
C GLU A 139 11.12 -1.34 14.87
N ASP A 140 10.20 -0.39 14.98
CA ASP A 140 9.07 -0.28 14.03
C ASP A 140 9.53 0.16 12.64
N ILE A 141 10.49 1.09 12.57
CA ILE A 141 11.04 1.54 11.28
C ILE A 141 11.84 0.42 10.62
N VAL A 142 12.65 -0.35 11.36
CA VAL A 142 13.42 -1.46 10.78
C VAL A 142 12.51 -2.58 10.30
N HIS A 143 11.40 -2.88 11.00
CA HIS A 143 10.42 -3.85 10.51
C HIS A 143 9.68 -3.36 9.26
N LEU A 144 9.34 -2.07 9.18
CA LEU A 144 8.71 -1.47 8.00
C LEU A 144 9.69 -1.34 6.82
N LEU A 145 10.96 -1.06 7.12
CA LEU A 145 12.07 -0.98 6.16
C LEU A 145 12.42 -2.36 5.63
N LEU A 146 12.44 -3.39 6.48
CA LEU A 146 12.65 -4.79 6.08
C LEU A 146 11.47 -5.28 5.21
N ALA A 147 10.23 -4.91 5.55
CA ALA A 147 9.07 -5.21 4.71
C ALA A 147 9.13 -4.52 3.33
N ALA A 148 9.60 -3.27 3.27
CA ALA A 148 9.79 -2.55 2.02
C ALA A 148 10.96 -3.11 1.19
N GLN A 149 12.07 -3.49 1.84
CA GLN A 149 13.23 -4.11 1.20
C GLN A 149 12.90 -5.49 0.62
N LEU A 150 12.04 -6.26 1.30
CA LEU A 150 11.52 -7.54 0.80
C LEU A 150 10.63 -7.36 -0.43
N ALA A 151 9.88 -6.26 -0.53
CA ALA A 151 9.07 -5.94 -1.71
C ALA A 151 9.94 -5.56 -2.93
N ASP A 152 11.02 -4.80 -2.72
CA ASP A 152 12.01 -4.48 -3.76
C ASP A 152 12.77 -5.74 -4.25
N LEU A 153 13.02 -6.72 -3.37
CA LEU A 153 13.64 -8.01 -3.72
C LEU A 153 12.74 -8.88 -4.62
N ILE A 154 11.42 -8.79 -4.42
CA ILE A 154 10.43 -9.51 -5.23
C ILE A 154 10.32 -8.89 -6.63
N LEU A 155 10.40 -7.56 -6.76
CA LEU A 155 10.41 -6.90 -8.07
C LEU A 155 11.73 -7.09 -8.85
N SER A 156 12.86 -7.25 -8.16
CA SER A 156 14.16 -7.50 -8.80
C SER A 156 14.36 -8.95 -9.27
N SER A 157 13.42 -9.86 -8.99
CA SER A 157 13.49 -11.29 -9.36
C SER A 157 12.57 -11.69 -10.53
N ILE A 158 12.02 -10.72 -11.26
CA ILE A 158 11.25 -10.91 -12.51
C ILE A 158 12.01 -10.19 -13.63
#